data_AF-A0A4W3J6K9-F1
#
_entry.id   AF-A0A4W3J6K9-F1
#
_cell.length_a   1.000
_cell.length_b   1.000
_cell.length_c   1.000
_cell.angle_alpha   90.00
_cell.angle_beta   90.00
_cell.angle_gamma   90.00
#
_symmetry.space_group_name_H-M   'P 1'
#
loop_
_entity.id
_entity.type
_entity.pdbx_description
1 polymer ?
#
loop_
_entity_poly.entity_id
_entity_poly.type
_entity_poly.pdbx_seq_one_letter_code
_entity_poly.pdbx_strand_id
1 'polypeptide(L)' 'MTVCGEHCCAQWAAALSPQNIQSVHSVVFSASHFFWGFWALIQAKYSTIEFDFLGYAVLRFNQYFQMKPQVIGLQAPE' A
#
# COMPACT_ATOMS: atom_id res chain seq x y z
N MET A 1 -4.13 -17.26 -35.60
CA MET A 1 -4.05 -15.99 -34.85
C MET A 1 -5.22 -15.93 -33.84
N THR A 2 -5.33 -16.92 -32.94
CA THR A 2 -6.52 -17.06 -32.05
C THR A 2 -6.22 -17.68 -30.67
N VAL A 3 -4.95 -17.94 -30.31
CA VAL A 3 -4.62 -18.61 -29.04
C VAL A 3 -4.42 -17.62 -27.87
N CYS A 4 -4.42 -16.31 -28.13
CA CYS A 4 -4.20 -15.29 -27.09
C CYS A 4 -5.45 -14.96 -26.23
N GLY A 5 -6.63 -15.52 -26.54
CA GLY A 5 -7.89 -15.16 -25.87
C GLY A 5 -8.10 -15.85 -24.52
N GLU A 6 -7.95 -17.16 -24.46
CA GLU A 6 -8.36 -17.95 -23.28
C GLU A 6 -7.33 -17.89 -22.14
N HIS A 7 -6.03 -17.95 -22.47
CA HIS A 7 -4.96 -17.84 -21.47
C HIS A 7 -4.90 -16.44 -20.86
N CYS A 8 -5.06 -15.38 -21.66
CA CYS A 8 -5.13 -14.01 -21.16
C CYS A 8 -6.38 -13.84 -20.27
N CYS A 9 -7.55 -14.30 -20.69
CA CYS A 9 -8.78 -14.18 -19.90
C CYS A 9 -8.68 -14.92 -18.55
N ALA A 10 -8.07 -16.11 -18.53
CA ALA A 10 -7.81 -16.87 -17.30
C ALA A 10 -6.80 -16.15 -16.38
N GLN A 11 -5.74 -15.56 -16.94
CA GLN A 11 -4.76 -14.77 -16.18
C GLN A 11 -5.39 -13.53 -15.53
N TRP A 12 -6.24 -12.81 -16.28
CA TRP A 12 -6.97 -11.65 -15.76
C TRP A 12 -8.01 -12.04 -14.71
N ALA A 13 -8.72 -13.15 -14.90
CA ALA A 13 -9.63 -13.69 -13.89
C ALA A 13 -8.89 -14.07 -12.59
N ALA A 14 -7.69 -14.66 -12.70
CA ALA A 14 -6.83 -14.95 -11.55
C ALA A 14 -6.34 -13.65 -10.88
N ALA A 15 -5.96 -12.63 -11.65
CA ALA A 15 -5.54 -11.32 -11.14
C ALA A 15 -6.64 -10.60 -10.34
N LEU A 16 -7.91 -10.82 -10.67
CA LEU A 16 -9.07 -10.27 -9.99
C LEU A 16 -9.60 -11.15 -8.84
N SER A 17 -8.89 -12.23 -8.47
CA SER A 17 -9.27 -13.05 -7.33
C SER A 17 -9.31 -12.23 -6.03
N PRO A 18 -10.22 -12.55 -5.09
CA PRO A 18 -10.31 -11.83 -3.81
C PRO A 18 -8.97 -11.76 -3.07
N GLN A 19 -8.15 -12.80 -3.16
CA GLN A 19 -6.83 -12.87 -2.53
C GLN A 19 -5.88 -11.83 -3.15
N ASN A 20 -5.84 -11.70 -4.47
CA ASN A 20 -5.00 -10.73 -5.17
C ASN A 20 -5.47 -9.29 -4.92
N ILE A 21 -6.79 -9.06 -4.91
CA ILE A 21 -7.36 -7.74 -4.58
C ILE A 21 -7.00 -7.33 -3.15
N GLN A 22 -7.15 -8.22 -2.17
CA GLN A 22 -6.79 -7.92 -0.77
C GLN A 22 -5.28 -7.70 -0.59
N SER A 23 -4.46 -8.44 -1.34
CA SER A 23 -3.00 -8.29 -1.34
C SER A 23 -2.57 -6.92 -1.87
N VAL A 24 -3.07 -6.55 -3.06
CA VAL A 24 -2.79 -5.25 -3.68
C VAL A 24 -3.30 -4.11 -2.80
N HIS A 25 -4.50 -4.25 -2.25
CA HIS A 25 -5.08 -3.26 -1.34
C HIS A 25 -4.20 -3.05 -0.09
N SER A 26 -3.68 -4.13 0.51
CA SER A 26 -2.79 -4.06 1.69
C SER A 26 -1.45 -3.37 1.40
N VAL A 27 -0.88 -3.61 0.21
CA VAL A 27 0.35 -2.94 -0.26
C VAL A 27 0.12 -1.45 -0.46
N VAL A 28 -0.94 -1.06 -1.20
CA VAL A 28 -1.27 0.34 -1.47
C VAL A 28 -1.58 1.10 -0.18
N PHE A 29 -2.30 0.47 0.75
CA PHE A 29 -2.60 1.02 2.06
C PHE A 29 -1.31 1.29 2.84
N SER A 30 -0.45 0.27 3.00
CA SER A 30 0.82 0.41 3.72
C SER A 30 1.75 1.47 3.11
N ALA A 31 1.89 1.48 1.78
CA ALA A 31 2.67 2.49 1.07
C ALA A 31 2.13 3.91 1.33
N SER A 32 0.81 4.08 1.36
CA SER A 32 0.18 5.36 1.67
C SER A 32 0.47 5.81 3.11
N HIS A 33 0.40 4.91 4.09
CA HIS A 33 0.73 5.23 5.49
C HIS A 33 2.18 5.67 5.65
N PHE A 34 3.11 4.98 4.99
CA PHE A 34 4.52 5.38 5.01
C PHE A 34 4.74 6.76 4.37
N PHE A 35 4.15 6.99 3.19
CA PHE A 35 4.25 8.26 2.47
C PHE A 35 3.74 9.43 3.32
N TRP A 36 2.53 9.32 3.87
CA TRP A 36 1.94 10.39 4.66
C TRP A 36 2.61 10.60 6.02
N GLY A 37 3.17 9.54 6.62
CA GLY A 37 4.00 9.67 7.82
C GLY A 37 5.27 10.47 7.54
N PHE A 38 5.95 10.17 6.43
CA PHE A 38 7.16 10.90 6.02
C PHE A 38 6.89 12.35 5.63
N TRP A 39 5.82 12.59 4.87
CA TRP A 39 5.37 13.95 4.53
C TRP A 39 5.16 14.79 5.80
N ALA A 40 4.54 14.22 6.83
CA ALA A 40 4.27 14.92 8.08
C ALA A 40 5.54 15.25 8.88
N LEU A 41 6.56 14.38 8.87
CA LEU A 41 7.85 14.69 9.48
C LEU A 41 8.52 15.92 8.83
N ILE A 42 8.43 16.04 7.51
CA ILE A 42 8.94 17.22 6.80
C ILE A 42 8.12 18.45 7.22
N GLN A 43 6.79 18.35 7.24
CA GLN A 43 5.93 19.46 7.63
C GLN A 43 6.15 19.92 9.08
N ALA A 44 6.43 18.99 10.00
CA ALA A 44 6.76 19.33 11.39
C ALA A 44 7.95 20.30 11.51
N LYS A 45 8.86 20.31 10.53
CA LYS A 45 10.02 21.21 10.50
C LYS A 45 9.79 22.50 9.73
N TYR A 46 9.00 22.46 8.66
CA TYR A 46 8.96 23.54 7.67
C TYR A 46 7.60 24.23 7.52
N SER A 47 6.52 23.62 8.01
CA SER A 47 5.18 24.17 7.85
C SER A 47 4.92 25.34 8.80
N THR A 48 4.16 26.32 8.33
CA THR A 48 3.61 27.42 9.15
C THR A 48 2.18 27.13 9.62
N ILE A 49 1.62 25.98 9.25
CA ILE A 49 0.27 25.55 9.61
C ILE A 49 0.27 25.10 11.08
N GLU A 50 -0.68 25.59 11.87
CA GLU A 50 -0.89 25.12 13.25
C GLU A 50 -1.56 23.73 13.26
N PHE A 51 -0.72 22.70 13.24
CA PHE A 51 -1.16 21.30 13.26
C PHE A 51 -0.12 20.40 13.94
N ASP A 52 -0.56 19.37 14.65
CA ASP A 52 0.32 18.37 15.28
C ASP A 52 0.84 17.36 14.26
N PHE A 53 1.81 17.81 13.45
CA PHE A 53 2.45 16.98 12.43
C PHE A 53 3.21 15.79 13.03
N LEU A 54 3.80 15.94 14.21
CA LEU A 54 4.56 14.86 14.84
C LEU A 54 3.63 13.76 15.34
N GLY A 55 2.52 14.11 16.01
CA GLY A 55 1.49 13.16 16.41
C GLY A 55 0.86 12.46 15.20
N TYR A 56 0.60 13.19 14.12
CA TYR A 56 0.10 12.59 12.88
C TYR A 56 1.11 11.63 12.23
N ALA A 57 2.41 11.97 12.23
CA ALA A 57 3.45 11.08 11.72
C ALA A 57 3.50 9.76 12.53
N VAL A 58 3.48 9.85 13.86
CA VAL A 58 3.45 8.68 14.75
C VAL A 58 2.23 7.80 14.48
N LEU A 59 1.04 8.41 14.35
CA LEU A 59 -0.19 7.68 14.04
C LEU A 59 -0.06 6.87 12.72
N ARG A 60 0.46 7.51 11.66
CA ARG A 60 0.60 6.88 10.34
C ARG A 60 1.63 5.77 10.34
N PHE A 61 2.78 5.97 11.00
CA PHE A 61 3.80 4.92 11.10
C PHE A 61 3.33 3.75 11.95
N ASN A 62 2.61 3.97 13.05
CA ASN A 62 2.04 2.89 13.85
C ASN A 62 1.13 1.97 13.01
N GLN A 63 0.28 2.55 12.15
CA GLN A 63 -0.56 1.78 11.22
C GLN A 63 0.28 1.02 10.19
N TYR A 64 1.32 1.65 9.62
CA TYR A 64 2.26 0.96 8.72
C TYR A 64 2.95 -0.23 9.39
N PHE A 65 3.46 -0.07 10.62
CA PHE A 65 4.17 -1.13 11.33
C PHE A 65 3.25 -2.25 11.83
N GLN A 66 2.00 -1.95 12.18
CA GLN A 66 0.99 -2.96 12.52
C GLN A 66 0.61 -3.85 11.33
N MET A 67 0.69 -3.34 10.10
CA MET A 67 0.35 -4.09 8.87
C MET A 67 1.51 -4.87 8.23
N LYS A 68 2.74 -4.69 8.72
CA LYS A 68 3.91 -5.42 8.22
C LYS A 68 3.74 -6.96 8.18
N PRO A 69 3.10 -7.65 9.14
CA PRO A 69 2.94 -9.10 9.06
C PRO A 69 2.14 -9.58 7.84
N GLN A 70 1.34 -8.71 7.23
CA GLN A 70 0.45 -9.05 6.11
C GLN A 70 1.08 -8.82 4.74
N VAL A 71 2.11 -7.97 4.65
CA VAL A 71 2.73 -7.55 3.37
C VAL A 71 4.03 -8.32 3.07
N ILE A 72 4.75 -8.80 4.09
CA ILE A 72 6.04 -9.51 3.91
C ILE A 72 5.83 -10.95 3.36
N GLY A 73 4.59 -11.44 3.31
CA GLY A 73 4.23 -12.72 2.69
C GLY A 73 3.86 -12.63 1.20
N LEU A 74 3.82 -11.43 0.61
CA LEU A 74 3.42 -11.25 -0.79
C LEU A 74 4.63 -11.38 -1.70
N GLN A 75 4.80 -12.58 -2.26
CA GLN A 75 5.66 -12.75 -3.42
C GLN A 75 5.08 -11.92 -4.57
N ALA A 76 5.85 -10.96 -5.07
CA ALA A 76 5.53 -10.33 -6.33
C ALA A 76 5.54 -11.41 -7.42
N PRO A 77 4.50 -11.51 -8.27
CA PRO A 77 4.60 -12.35 -9.45
C PRO A 77 5.73 -11.79 -10.33
N GLU A 78 6.67 -12.67 -10.69
CA GLU A 78 7.69 -12.42 -11.72
C GLU A 78 7.03 -12.11 -13.08
#